data_AF-A0A0D8HFU9-F1
#
_entry.id   AF-A0A0D8HFU9-F1
#
_cell.length_a   1.000
_cell.length_b   1.000
_cell.length_c   1.000
_cell.angle_alpha   90.00
_cell.angle_beta   90.00
_cell.angle_gamma   90.00
#
_symmetry.space_group_name_H-M   'P 1'
#
loop_
_entity.id
_entity.type
_entity.pdbx_description
1 polymer ?
#
loop_
_entity_poly.entity_id
_entity_poly.type
_entity_poly.pdbx_seq_one_letter_code
_entity_poly.pdbx_strand_id
1 'polypeptide(L)'
;MTERSFKAGANEEFESDLGEADIPIGPGSKPTSVGHLQRLLTQCGYVAVDDLGTFGSSTKNQLRAFQQSKGITPNGICDGLTWHVLIEAHWKLGDRLLYLKTPMLRGDDIAQLQGRLSWLGFDPGKVDGVFGPKTLRAVGEFQINVGLSGDGISGAETIAELERNIGRSSVTVTSFKEALRFGDPAKDIRTLKLAIAAPLSLAVNAEMIRQSLNKEGIRSTSFIHPDITTIASLTNTSGADLSIFLEISRSNQGCISYFQGFRYTSTIGRSIAQTIADELEKVLPIPSVEVLGSTHRMLQLTRTPSVVVAIGEPHLWSLYSIEISAAIISGLTSWKADQQ
;
A
#
# COMPACT_ATOMS: atom_id res chain seq x y z
N MET A 1 -24.69 32.47 -1.42
CA MET A 1 -23.72 33.49 -1.86
C MET A 1 -22.57 33.48 -0.88
N THR A 2 -21.57 32.62 -1.12
CA THR A 2 -20.26 32.72 -0.49
C THR A 2 -19.25 32.06 -1.42
N GLU A 3 -18.87 32.80 -2.46
CA GLU A 3 -17.73 32.50 -3.31
C GLU A 3 -16.48 32.45 -2.43
N ARG A 4 -15.94 31.25 -2.19
CA ARG A 4 -14.51 31.11 -1.91
C ARG A 4 -13.84 30.94 -3.26
N SER A 5 -13.55 32.07 -3.90
CA SER A 5 -12.72 32.13 -5.11
C SER A 5 -11.42 31.38 -4.88
N PHE A 6 -11.23 30.33 -5.67
CA PHE A 6 -10.02 29.54 -5.77
C PHE A 6 -8.85 30.46 -6.16
N LYS A 7 -7.88 30.65 -5.25
CA LYS A 7 -6.57 31.26 -5.54
C LYS A 7 -5.59 30.25 -6.15
N ALA A 8 -6.05 29.34 -7.02
CA ALA A 8 -5.15 28.38 -7.68
C ALA A 8 -4.30 29.01 -8.80
N GLY A 9 -4.80 30.09 -9.43
CA GLY A 9 -4.06 30.76 -10.52
C GLY A 9 -2.90 31.66 -10.07
N ALA A 10 -2.84 32.06 -8.80
CA ALA A 10 -1.86 33.05 -8.34
C ALA A 10 -0.51 32.45 -7.91
N ASN A 11 -0.43 31.14 -7.64
CA ASN A 11 0.81 30.51 -7.17
C ASN A 11 1.62 29.89 -8.32
N GLU A 12 0.99 29.38 -9.39
CA GLU A 12 1.71 28.81 -10.54
C GLU A 12 2.46 29.88 -11.37
N GLU A 13 1.93 31.10 -11.50
CA GLU A 13 2.60 32.22 -12.21
C GLU A 13 3.69 32.93 -11.37
N PHE A 14 3.65 32.83 -10.04
CA PHE A 14 4.67 33.45 -9.16
C PHE A 14 5.91 32.57 -8.94
N GLU A 15 5.82 31.27 -9.24
CA GLU A 15 6.90 30.29 -9.00
C GLU A 15 7.93 30.21 -10.15
N SER A 16 7.55 30.58 -11.39
CA SER A 16 8.47 30.60 -12.54
C SER A 16 9.44 31.79 -12.55
N ASP A 17 9.02 32.94 -12.00
CA ASP A 17 9.68 34.21 -12.29
C ASP A 17 10.75 34.64 -11.25
N LEU A 18 10.78 34.00 -10.08
CA LEU A 18 11.67 34.41 -8.98
C LEU A 18 12.64 33.32 -8.49
N GLY A 19 12.42 32.05 -8.84
CA GLY A 19 13.07 30.91 -8.20
C GLY A 19 14.40 30.48 -8.81
N GLU A 20 14.50 30.37 -10.14
CA GLU A 20 15.70 29.81 -10.79
C GLU A 20 16.83 30.81 -11.03
N ALA A 21 16.50 32.10 -11.18
CA ALA A 21 17.48 33.12 -11.58
C ALA A 21 18.52 33.48 -10.49
N ASP A 22 18.23 33.18 -9.22
CA ASP A 22 19.08 33.51 -8.06
C ASP A 22 19.73 32.27 -7.40
N ILE A 23 19.67 31.11 -8.06
CA ILE A 23 20.31 29.87 -7.61
C ILE A 23 21.79 29.89 -8.04
N PRO A 24 22.75 29.52 -7.18
CA PRO A 24 22.59 28.92 -5.85
C PRO A 24 22.39 29.94 -4.71
N ILE A 25 21.48 29.65 -3.78
CA ILE A 25 21.21 30.49 -2.61
C ILE A 25 22.12 30.06 -1.44
N GLY A 26 22.97 30.97 -0.99
CA GLY A 26 23.88 30.81 0.15
C GLY A 26 24.21 32.12 0.88
N PRO A 27 25.27 32.16 1.71
CA PRO A 27 25.68 33.37 2.44
C PRO A 27 25.93 34.55 1.48
N GLY A 28 25.27 35.69 1.72
CA GLY A 28 25.39 36.90 0.88
C GLY A 28 24.42 36.97 -0.30
N SER A 29 23.50 36.02 -0.44
CA SER A 29 22.44 36.08 -1.45
C SER A 29 21.41 37.17 -1.16
N LYS A 30 20.60 37.54 -2.16
CA LYS A 30 19.58 38.58 -2.02
C LYS A 30 18.61 38.26 -0.87
N PRO A 31 18.26 39.25 -0.01
CA PRO A 31 17.35 39.03 1.11
C PRO A 31 15.97 38.50 0.71
N THR A 32 15.48 38.84 -0.48
CA THR A 32 14.22 38.35 -1.03
C THR A 32 14.23 36.84 -1.27
N SER A 33 15.30 36.33 -1.88
CA SER A 33 15.44 34.91 -2.25
C SER A 33 15.71 34.06 -1.01
N VAL A 34 16.51 34.57 -0.06
CA VAL A 34 16.73 33.94 1.25
C VAL A 34 15.45 33.88 2.08
N GLY A 35 14.66 34.97 2.09
CA GLY A 35 13.37 34.99 2.80
C GLY A 35 12.35 34.02 2.23
N HIS A 36 12.35 33.81 0.90
CA HIS A 36 11.50 32.79 0.26
C HIS A 36 11.94 31.38 0.65
N LEU A 37 13.24 31.08 0.57
CA LEU A 37 13.82 29.81 1.00
C LEU A 37 13.45 29.46 2.45
N GLN A 38 13.58 30.43 3.38
CA GLN A 38 13.24 30.25 4.79
C GLN A 38 11.75 29.94 5.01
N ARG A 39 10.84 30.56 4.23
CA ARG A 39 9.41 30.26 4.28
C ARG A 39 9.10 28.84 3.79
N LEU A 40 9.71 28.42 2.68
CA LEU A 40 9.55 27.05 2.15
C LEU A 40 10.09 26.01 3.13
N LEU A 41 11.29 26.23 3.69
CA LEU A 41 11.85 25.36 4.73
C LEU A 41 10.92 25.25 5.94
N THR A 42 10.35 26.37 6.38
CA THR A 42 9.39 26.39 7.50
C THR A 42 8.14 25.58 7.18
N GLN A 43 7.61 25.66 5.96
CA GLN A 43 6.45 24.86 5.51
C GLN A 43 6.75 23.35 5.46
N CYS A 44 7.98 22.99 5.14
CA CYS A 44 8.51 21.62 5.21
C CYS A 44 8.84 21.15 6.65
N GLY A 45 8.66 22.00 7.67
CA GLY A 45 8.90 21.68 9.08
C GLY A 45 10.31 22.01 9.61
N TYR A 46 11.14 22.69 8.81
CA TYR A 46 12.50 23.10 9.16
C TYR A 46 12.53 24.58 9.51
N VAL A 47 12.40 24.91 10.79
CA VAL A 47 12.31 26.30 11.26
C VAL A 47 13.71 26.88 11.48
N ALA A 48 14.06 27.88 10.68
CA ALA A 48 15.25 28.71 10.91
C ALA A 48 14.92 29.81 11.92
N VAL A 49 15.84 30.08 12.85
CA VAL A 49 15.70 31.12 13.89
C VAL A 49 16.29 32.47 13.43
N ASP A 50 16.94 32.49 12.26
CA ASP A 50 17.54 33.71 11.72
C ASP A 50 16.47 34.72 11.24
N ASP A 51 16.83 36.00 11.22
CA ASP A 51 15.98 37.05 10.66
C ASP A 51 15.62 36.77 9.19
N LEU A 52 14.39 37.15 8.81
CA LEU A 52 13.87 36.88 7.47
C LEU A 52 14.71 37.60 6.40
N GLY A 53 15.29 36.83 5.48
CA GLY A 53 16.19 37.33 4.44
C GLY A 53 17.68 37.33 4.81
N THR A 54 18.04 36.91 6.02
CA THR A 54 19.44 36.74 6.43
C THR A 54 19.84 35.27 6.41
N PHE A 55 20.81 34.91 5.57
CA PHE A 55 21.31 33.54 5.49
C PHE A 55 22.33 33.28 6.61
N GLY A 56 21.82 32.97 7.81
CA GLY A 56 22.62 32.70 9.00
C GLY A 56 23.01 31.23 9.15
N SER A 57 23.61 30.91 10.30
CA SER A 57 24.01 29.55 10.65
C SER A 57 22.80 28.64 10.92
N SER A 58 21.68 29.19 11.41
CA SER A 58 20.45 28.42 11.64
C SER A 58 19.84 27.96 10.32
N THR A 59 19.69 28.87 9.36
CA THR A 59 19.17 28.59 8.01
C THR A 59 20.03 27.56 7.29
N LYS A 60 21.36 27.70 7.39
CA LYS A 60 22.31 26.72 6.84
C LYS A 60 22.15 25.33 7.47
N ASN A 61 22.02 25.25 8.79
CA ASN A 61 21.85 23.98 9.50
C ASN A 61 20.51 23.31 9.17
N GLN A 62 19.43 24.09 9.08
CA GLN A 62 18.11 23.59 8.69
C GLN A 62 18.09 23.10 7.25
N LEU A 63 18.70 23.84 6.32
CA LEU A 63 18.84 23.41 4.94
C LEU A 63 19.67 22.13 4.82
N ARG A 64 20.75 22.02 5.60
CA ARG A 64 21.56 20.80 5.69
C ARG A 64 20.76 19.61 6.23
N ALA A 65 19.91 19.83 7.24
CA ALA A 65 19.03 18.80 7.80
C ALA A 65 17.96 18.36 6.79
N PHE A 66 17.40 19.29 6.01
CA PHE A 66 16.49 19.00 4.90
C PHE A 66 17.18 18.19 3.79
N GLN A 67 18.36 18.61 3.36
CA GLN A 67 19.14 17.90 2.35
C GLN A 67 19.47 16.47 2.80
N GLN A 68 19.85 16.31 4.08
CA GLN A 68 20.11 15.01 4.67
C GLN A 68 18.86 14.13 4.73
N SER A 69 17.69 14.68 5.05
CA SER A 69 16.45 13.89 5.13
C SER A 69 15.94 13.45 3.76
N LYS A 70 16.18 14.24 2.71
CA LYS A 70 15.82 13.92 1.32
C LYS A 70 16.90 13.17 0.55
N GLY A 71 18.06 12.88 1.17
CA GLY A 71 19.14 12.08 0.58
C GLY A 71 19.95 12.79 -0.50
N ILE A 72 19.97 14.12 -0.49
CA ILE A 72 20.79 14.96 -1.39
C ILE A 72 22.01 15.52 -0.64
N THR A 73 22.99 16.07 -1.35
CA THR A 73 24.26 16.52 -0.77
C THR A 73 24.04 17.58 0.34
N PRO A 74 24.42 17.29 1.60
CA PRO A 74 24.11 18.16 2.76
C PRO A 74 25.15 19.28 2.90
N ASN A 75 25.30 20.12 1.87
CA ASN A 75 26.26 21.22 1.81
C ASN A 75 25.73 22.51 2.48
N GLY A 76 24.44 22.58 2.78
CA GLY A 76 23.78 23.76 3.35
C GLY A 76 23.73 24.94 2.37
N ILE A 77 23.71 24.66 1.06
CA ILE A 77 23.53 25.63 -0.03
C ILE A 77 22.34 25.17 -0.88
N CYS A 78 21.44 26.07 -1.25
CA CYS A 78 20.30 25.70 -2.08
C CYS A 78 20.70 25.82 -3.56
N ASP A 79 21.10 24.70 -4.15
CA ASP A 79 21.30 24.56 -5.59
C ASP A 79 19.98 24.21 -6.30
N GLY A 80 20.00 24.11 -7.64
CA GLY A 80 18.80 23.86 -8.44
C GLY A 80 18.11 22.55 -8.05
N LEU A 81 18.89 21.50 -7.77
CA LEU A 81 18.39 20.21 -7.31
C LEU A 81 17.69 20.36 -5.94
N THR A 82 18.34 21.02 -4.98
CA THR A 82 17.78 21.27 -3.65
C THR A 82 16.51 22.10 -3.74
N TRP A 83 16.46 23.08 -4.64
CA TRP A 83 15.29 23.92 -4.88
C TRP A 83 14.10 23.09 -5.40
N HIS A 84 14.30 22.24 -6.40
CA HIS A 84 13.23 21.36 -6.91
C HIS A 84 12.71 20.40 -5.83
N VAL A 85 13.61 19.77 -5.07
CA VAL A 85 13.22 18.84 -4.00
C VAL A 85 12.49 19.56 -2.88
N LEU A 86 12.87 20.80 -2.57
CA LEU A 86 12.18 21.66 -1.60
C LEU A 86 10.77 22.04 -2.10
N ILE A 87 10.65 22.33 -3.40
CA ILE A 87 9.35 22.57 -4.03
C ILE A 87 8.45 21.35 -3.91
N GLU A 88 8.94 20.18 -4.33
CA GLU A 88 8.18 18.93 -4.26
C GLU A 88 7.75 18.56 -2.83
N ALA A 89 8.58 18.87 -1.84
CA ALA A 89 8.33 18.55 -0.44
C ALA A 89 7.37 19.52 0.28
N HIS A 90 7.18 20.75 -0.22
CA HIS A 90 6.29 21.70 0.44
C HIS A 90 4.81 21.43 0.15
N TRP A 91 4.50 20.77 -0.97
CA TRP A 91 3.11 20.53 -1.38
C TRP A 91 2.42 19.58 -0.40
N LYS A 92 1.32 20.03 0.19
CA LYS A 92 0.40 19.19 0.97
C LYS A 92 -0.78 18.80 0.10
N LEU A 93 -1.35 17.63 0.40
CA LEU A 93 -2.54 17.18 -0.31
C LEU A 93 -3.70 18.15 -0.04
N GLY A 94 -4.12 18.88 -1.09
CA GLY A 94 -5.14 19.93 -0.99
C GLY A 94 -4.68 21.28 -1.51
N ASP A 95 -3.36 21.50 -1.64
CA ASP A 95 -2.79 22.80 -1.97
C ASP A 95 -2.93 23.17 -3.46
N ARG A 96 -3.05 22.17 -4.34
CA ARG A 96 -3.18 22.34 -5.80
C ARG A 96 -4.07 21.27 -6.43
N LEU A 97 -4.53 21.54 -7.65
CA LEU A 97 -5.25 20.57 -8.48
C LEU A 97 -4.28 19.50 -8.99
N LEU A 98 -4.55 18.23 -8.71
CA LEU A 98 -3.73 17.12 -9.21
C LEU A 98 -4.42 16.45 -10.38
N TYR A 99 -3.80 16.48 -11.55
CA TYR A 99 -4.31 15.89 -12.77
C TYR A 99 -3.16 15.44 -13.66
N LEU A 100 -3.45 14.57 -14.63
CA LEU A 100 -2.46 14.13 -15.59
C LEU A 100 -2.13 15.28 -16.56
N LYS A 101 -0.91 15.83 -16.45
CA LYS A 101 -0.38 16.87 -17.34
C LYS A 101 1.01 16.48 -17.85
N THR A 102 1.52 17.20 -18.85
CA THR A 102 2.88 17.02 -19.37
C THR A 102 3.67 18.32 -19.19
N PRO A 103 4.82 18.32 -18.50
CA PRO A 103 5.40 17.19 -17.75
C PRO A 103 4.52 16.75 -16.57
N MET A 104 4.64 15.49 -16.17
CA MET A 104 3.83 14.91 -15.08
C MET A 104 4.06 15.67 -13.78
N LEU A 105 2.98 15.91 -13.02
CA LEU A 105 3.08 16.50 -11.70
C LEU A 105 3.87 15.57 -10.77
N ARG A 106 4.65 16.19 -9.87
CA ARG A 106 5.47 15.50 -8.86
C ARG A 106 5.37 16.20 -7.51
N GLY A 107 5.41 15.43 -6.43
CA GLY A 107 5.41 15.97 -5.08
C GLY A 107 4.96 14.98 -4.01
N ASP A 108 5.21 15.36 -2.75
CA ASP A 108 4.80 14.59 -1.57
C ASP A 108 3.26 14.55 -1.42
N ASP A 109 2.54 15.54 -1.97
CA ASP A 109 1.08 15.57 -2.07
C ASP A 109 0.53 14.43 -2.92
N ILE A 110 1.16 14.14 -4.06
CA ILE A 110 0.79 13.02 -4.94
C ILE A 110 1.10 11.69 -4.28
N ALA A 111 2.24 11.58 -3.59
CA ALA A 111 2.57 10.37 -2.83
C ALA A 111 1.52 10.10 -1.73
N GLN A 112 1.05 11.15 -1.05
CA GLN A 112 -0.04 11.06 -0.08
C GLN A 112 -1.37 10.64 -0.75
N LEU A 113 -1.72 11.22 -1.89
CA LEU A 113 -2.91 10.81 -2.66
C LEU A 113 -2.84 9.32 -3.05
N GLN A 114 -1.71 8.88 -3.62
CA GLN A 114 -1.49 7.50 -4.03
C GLN A 114 -1.59 6.54 -2.82
N GLY A 115 -0.98 6.89 -1.69
CA GLY A 115 -1.08 6.09 -0.46
C GLY A 115 -2.52 5.98 0.05
N ARG A 116 -3.28 7.08 0.03
CA ARG A 116 -4.67 7.14 0.47
C ARG A 116 -5.63 6.38 -0.46
N LEU A 117 -5.43 6.47 -1.78
CA LEU A 117 -6.21 5.70 -2.76
C LEU A 117 -5.95 4.19 -2.62
N SER A 118 -4.67 3.81 -2.46
CA SER A 118 -4.27 2.42 -2.18
C SER A 118 -4.93 1.90 -0.90
N TRP A 119 -4.96 2.71 0.16
CA TRP A 119 -5.63 2.38 1.41
C TRP A 119 -7.15 2.17 1.26
N LEU A 120 -7.80 2.94 0.38
CA LEU A 120 -9.22 2.80 0.06
C LEU A 120 -9.51 1.67 -0.95
N GLY A 121 -8.48 0.95 -1.41
CA GLY A 121 -8.59 -0.22 -2.29
C GLY A 121 -8.54 0.09 -3.79
N PHE A 122 -8.19 1.33 -4.17
CA PHE A 122 -7.94 1.72 -5.57
C PHE A 122 -6.46 1.51 -5.91
N ASP A 123 -6.11 1.23 -7.17
CA ASP A 123 -4.71 0.97 -7.56
C ASP A 123 -4.11 2.14 -8.36
N PRO A 124 -3.43 3.08 -7.69
CA PRO A 124 -2.76 4.19 -8.36
C PRO A 124 -1.39 3.80 -8.94
N GLY A 125 -0.95 2.55 -8.81
CA GLY A 125 0.41 2.10 -9.10
C GLY A 125 1.36 2.27 -7.91
N LYS A 126 2.65 2.46 -8.20
CA LYS A 126 3.67 2.69 -7.17
C LYS A 126 3.43 4.04 -6.50
N VAL A 127 3.60 4.10 -5.18
CA VAL A 127 3.66 5.38 -4.45
C VAL A 127 5.03 6.02 -4.71
N ASP A 128 5.15 6.71 -5.82
CA ASP A 128 6.37 7.34 -6.31
C ASP A 128 6.28 8.88 -6.37
N GLY A 129 5.13 9.44 -5.97
CA GLY A 129 4.90 10.87 -5.98
C GLY A 129 4.74 11.46 -7.39
N VAL A 130 4.57 10.63 -8.43
CA VAL A 130 4.39 11.06 -9.82
C VAL A 130 2.94 10.82 -10.26
N PHE A 131 2.26 11.86 -10.73
CA PHE A 131 0.86 11.73 -11.18
C PHE A 131 0.82 11.13 -12.59
N GLY A 132 0.86 9.80 -12.67
CA GLY A 132 0.84 9.05 -13.93
C GLY A 132 -0.56 8.54 -14.34
N PRO A 133 -0.68 7.85 -15.50
CA PRO A 133 -1.95 7.32 -15.99
C PRO A 133 -2.65 6.33 -15.06
N LYS A 134 -1.89 5.59 -14.23
CA LYS A 134 -2.46 4.71 -13.20
C LYS A 134 -3.11 5.49 -12.06
N THR A 135 -2.45 6.56 -11.60
CA THR A 135 -2.99 7.47 -10.60
C THR A 135 -4.25 8.16 -11.10
N LEU A 136 -4.27 8.62 -12.36
CA LEU A 136 -5.47 9.17 -13.01
C LEU A 136 -6.65 8.19 -12.95
N ARG A 137 -6.42 6.93 -13.34
CA ARG A 137 -7.47 5.89 -13.32
C ARG A 137 -7.99 5.64 -11.91
N ALA A 138 -7.11 5.51 -10.93
CA ALA A 138 -7.48 5.28 -9.54
C ALA A 138 -8.30 6.45 -8.95
N VAL A 139 -7.95 7.69 -9.31
CA VAL A 139 -8.73 8.88 -8.94
C VAL A 139 -10.12 8.84 -9.57
N GLY A 140 -10.21 8.54 -10.87
CA GLY A 140 -11.49 8.43 -11.57
C GLY A 140 -12.40 7.35 -10.99
N GLU A 141 -11.85 6.17 -10.69
CA GLU A 141 -12.58 5.08 -10.02
C GLU A 141 -13.07 5.49 -8.62
N PHE A 142 -12.22 6.17 -7.85
CA PHE A 142 -12.58 6.69 -6.53
C PHE A 142 -13.71 7.71 -6.63
N GLN A 143 -13.59 8.69 -7.52
CA GLN A 143 -14.59 9.74 -7.75
C GLN A 143 -15.96 9.14 -8.07
N ILE A 144 -16.02 8.20 -9.03
CA ILE A 144 -17.27 7.51 -9.39
C ILE A 144 -17.84 6.78 -8.16
N ASN A 145 -16.99 6.12 -7.38
CA ASN A 145 -17.40 5.36 -6.19
C ASN A 145 -17.98 6.25 -5.07
N VAL A 146 -17.56 7.52 -4.97
CA VAL A 146 -18.09 8.49 -4.00
C VAL A 146 -19.19 9.39 -4.59
N GLY A 147 -19.62 9.15 -5.83
CA GLY A 147 -20.69 9.91 -6.48
C GLY A 147 -20.24 11.23 -7.11
N LEU A 148 -18.94 11.42 -7.33
CA LEU A 148 -18.36 12.54 -8.07
C LEU A 148 -18.20 12.21 -9.56
N SER A 149 -17.95 13.23 -10.37
CA SER A 149 -17.57 13.06 -11.78
C SER A 149 -16.20 12.39 -11.87
N GLY A 150 -16.09 11.28 -12.61
CA GLY A 150 -14.86 10.50 -12.79
C GLY A 150 -13.86 11.12 -13.77
N ASP A 151 -13.60 12.42 -13.65
CA ASP A 151 -12.72 13.18 -14.53
C ASP A 151 -11.22 12.94 -14.27
N GLY A 152 -10.89 12.28 -13.16
CA GLY A 152 -9.51 12.00 -12.74
C GLY A 152 -8.77 13.21 -12.18
N ILE A 153 -9.46 14.33 -11.96
CA ILE A 153 -8.90 15.58 -11.42
C ILE A 153 -9.11 15.59 -9.90
N SER A 154 -8.02 15.52 -9.14
CA SER A 154 -8.10 15.63 -7.68
C SER A 154 -8.16 17.09 -7.25
N GLY A 155 -9.38 17.61 -7.15
CA GLY A 155 -9.67 18.92 -6.57
C GLY A 155 -10.13 18.84 -5.11
N ALA A 156 -10.54 19.99 -4.56
CA ALA A 156 -10.94 20.10 -3.15
C ALA A 156 -12.09 19.15 -2.79
N GLU A 157 -13.04 18.92 -3.69
CA GLU A 157 -14.15 17.98 -3.47
C GLU A 157 -13.65 16.53 -3.37
N THR A 158 -12.80 16.11 -4.31
CA THR A 158 -12.19 14.77 -4.29
C THR A 158 -11.37 14.56 -3.02
N ILE A 159 -10.60 15.56 -2.60
CA ILE A 159 -9.76 15.48 -1.39
C ILE A 159 -10.61 15.46 -0.12
N ALA A 160 -11.67 16.26 -0.06
CA ALA A 160 -12.61 16.24 1.06
C ALA A 160 -13.31 14.89 1.20
N GLU A 161 -13.72 14.27 0.09
CA GLU A 161 -14.27 12.91 0.10
C GLU A 161 -13.21 11.89 0.53
N LEU A 162 -11.98 12.01 0.05
CA LEU A 162 -10.88 11.11 0.40
C LEU A 162 -10.63 11.13 1.92
N GLU A 163 -10.57 12.33 2.51
CA GLU A 163 -10.39 12.52 3.96
C GLU A 163 -11.57 12.02 4.78
N ARG A 164 -12.80 12.30 4.31
CA ARG A 164 -14.01 11.85 4.97
C ARG A 164 -14.13 10.33 4.99
N ASN A 165 -13.78 9.66 3.89
CA ASN A 165 -13.85 8.20 3.80
C ASN A 165 -12.74 7.52 4.62
N ILE A 166 -11.58 8.15 4.76
CA ILE A 166 -10.54 7.70 5.70
C ILE A 166 -10.97 7.89 7.16
N GLY A 167 -11.66 9.00 7.48
CA GLY A 167 -12.11 9.31 8.85
C GLY A 167 -13.39 8.59 9.30
N ARG A 168 -14.31 8.25 8.40
CA ARG A 168 -15.60 7.60 8.70
C ARG A 168 -15.57 6.08 8.74
N SER A 169 -14.53 5.45 8.22
CA SER A 169 -14.42 3.99 8.16
C SER A 169 -14.03 3.41 9.53
N SER A 170 -14.95 3.44 10.50
CA SER A 170 -14.85 2.65 11.75
C SER A 170 -14.98 1.14 11.48
N VAL A 171 -15.57 0.77 10.34
CA VAL A 171 -15.56 -0.58 9.78
C VAL A 171 -14.97 -0.42 8.39
N THR A 172 -13.89 -1.14 8.11
CA THR A 172 -13.22 -1.06 6.80
C THR A 172 -14.15 -1.62 5.73
N VAL A 173 -14.31 -0.95 4.59
CA VAL A 173 -15.13 -1.46 3.46
C VAL A 173 -14.69 -2.88 3.06
N THR A 174 -13.43 -3.22 3.26
CA THR A 174 -12.85 -4.56 3.10
C THR A 174 -13.43 -5.58 4.11
N SER A 175 -13.62 -5.25 5.40
CA SER A 175 -14.21 -6.18 6.37
C SER A 175 -15.71 -6.36 6.17
N PHE A 176 -16.40 -5.32 5.70
CA PHE A 176 -17.82 -5.41 5.32
C PHE A 176 -18.02 -6.22 4.03
N LYS A 177 -17.15 -6.04 3.02
CA LYS A 177 -17.13 -6.89 1.80
C LYS A 177 -16.76 -8.34 2.12
N GLU A 178 -15.82 -8.57 3.04
CA GLU A 178 -15.51 -9.91 3.57
C GLU A 178 -16.75 -10.52 4.25
N ALA A 179 -17.41 -9.79 5.15
CA ALA A 179 -18.62 -10.25 5.82
C ALA A 179 -19.77 -10.54 4.84
N LEU A 180 -19.97 -9.73 3.79
CA LEU A 180 -21.00 -9.97 2.75
C LEU A 180 -20.66 -11.15 1.83
N ARG A 181 -19.37 -11.37 1.52
CA ARG A 181 -18.94 -12.46 0.63
C ARG A 181 -19.06 -13.83 1.28
N PHE A 182 -18.80 -13.90 2.59
CA PHE A 182 -18.67 -15.16 3.35
C PHE A 182 -19.70 -15.36 4.47
N GLY A 183 -20.42 -14.32 4.87
CA GLY A 183 -21.45 -14.35 5.92
C GLY A 183 -22.79 -14.92 5.46
N ASP A 184 -22.86 -15.50 4.26
CA ASP A 184 -23.96 -16.37 3.87
C ASP A 184 -23.69 -17.80 4.41
N PRO A 185 -24.39 -18.25 5.45
CA PRO A 185 -24.22 -19.60 6.02
C PRO A 185 -24.64 -20.70 5.04
N ALA A 186 -25.41 -20.38 3.98
CA ALA A 186 -25.85 -21.34 2.96
C ALA A 186 -24.79 -21.62 1.88
N LYS A 187 -23.72 -20.82 1.77
CA LYS A 187 -22.64 -21.07 0.81
C LYS A 187 -21.70 -22.17 1.33
N ASP A 188 -21.79 -23.37 0.77
CA ASP A 188 -20.81 -24.43 0.99
C ASP A 188 -19.41 -24.00 0.48
N ILE A 189 -18.33 -24.46 1.12
CA ILE A 189 -16.95 -24.21 0.69
C ILE A 189 -16.71 -24.62 -0.77
N ARG A 190 -17.45 -25.63 -1.25
CA ARG A 190 -17.42 -26.09 -2.64
C ARG A 190 -17.89 -25.04 -3.66
N THR A 191 -18.63 -24.03 -3.21
CA THR A 191 -19.08 -22.91 -4.07
C THR A 191 -18.01 -21.83 -4.23
N LEU A 192 -16.97 -21.84 -3.39
CA LEU A 192 -15.88 -20.87 -3.40
C LEU A 192 -14.82 -21.23 -4.44
N LYS A 193 -14.24 -20.20 -5.05
CA LYS A 193 -13.06 -20.30 -5.91
C LYS A 193 -11.80 -20.01 -5.09
N LEU A 194 -10.90 -20.97 -5.02
CA LEU A 194 -9.62 -20.84 -4.33
C LEU A 194 -8.47 -20.56 -5.30
N ALA A 195 -7.62 -19.60 -4.96
CA ALA A 195 -6.33 -19.41 -5.59
C ALA A 195 -5.22 -19.94 -4.68
N ILE A 196 -4.39 -20.84 -5.19
CA ILE A 196 -3.16 -21.27 -4.51
C ILE A 196 -2.00 -20.64 -5.23
N ALA A 197 -1.15 -19.95 -4.49
CA ALA A 197 -0.02 -19.24 -5.04
C ALA A 197 1.28 -19.69 -4.37
N ALA A 198 2.35 -19.84 -5.13
CA ALA A 198 3.62 -20.27 -4.59
C ALA A 198 4.82 -19.80 -5.45
N PRO A 199 6.01 -19.64 -4.84
CA PRO A 199 7.26 -19.52 -5.59
C PRO A 199 7.59 -20.84 -6.29
N LEU A 200 8.52 -20.80 -7.26
CA LEU A 200 8.95 -21.98 -8.03
C LEU A 200 9.42 -23.14 -7.14
N SER A 201 10.05 -22.85 -6.01
CA SER A 201 10.54 -23.84 -5.06
C SER A 201 9.43 -24.70 -4.45
N LEU A 202 8.19 -24.19 -4.40
CA LEU A 202 7.02 -24.87 -3.84
C LEU A 202 5.97 -25.21 -4.91
N ALA A 203 6.34 -25.16 -6.19
CA ALA A 203 5.45 -25.42 -7.33
C ALA A 203 4.73 -26.78 -7.22
N VAL A 204 5.47 -27.84 -6.89
CA VAL A 204 4.92 -29.20 -6.75
C VAL A 204 3.90 -29.26 -5.62
N ASN A 205 4.21 -28.64 -4.47
CA ASN A 205 3.32 -28.61 -3.32
C ASN A 205 2.03 -27.84 -3.62
N ALA A 206 2.15 -26.67 -4.26
CA ALA A 206 0.98 -25.88 -4.67
C ALA A 206 0.06 -26.67 -5.62
N GLU A 207 0.65 -27.37 -6.58
CA GLU A 207 -0.10 -28.16 -7.54
C GLU A 207 -0.75 -29.40 -6.91
N MET A 208 -0.07 -30.04 -5.95
CA MET A 208 -0.61 -31.16 -5.18
C MET A 208 -1.83 -30.73 -4.35
N ILE A 209 -1.72 -29.61 -3.63
CA ILE A 209 -2.84 -29.05 -2.85
C ILE A 209 -4.01 -28.72 -3.79
N ARG A 210 -3.74 -28.10 -4.94
CA ARG A 210 -4.76 -27.81 -5.95
C ARG A 210 -5.47 -29.07 -6.44
N GLN A 211 -4.72 -30.14 -6.73
CA GLN A 211 -5.30 -31.40 -7.17
C GLN A 211 -6.17 -32.05 -6.09
N SER A 212 -5.69 -32.07 -4.85
CA SER A 212 -6.44 -32.61 -3.71
C SER A 212 -7.72 -31.82 -3.43
N LEU A 213 -7.68 -30.48 -3.47
CA LEU A 213 -8.88 -29.63 -3.35
C LEU A 213 -9.91 -29.91 -4.45
N ASN A 214 -9.47 -30.05 -5.71
CA ASN A 214 -10.39 -30.34 -6.81
C ASN A 214 -11.02 -31.74 -6.69
N LYS A 215 -10.31 -32.73 -6.13
CA LYS A 215 -10.87 -34.06 -5.83
C LYS A 215 -11.99 -33.99 -4.79
N GLU A 216 -11.87 -33.12 -3.80
CA GLU A 216 -12.89 -32.84 -2.78
C GLU A 216 -14.06 -31.96 -3.30
N GLY A 217 -14.03 -31.59 -4.58
CA GLY A 217 -15.04 -30.77 -5.24
C GLY A 217 -14.89 -29.27 -5.02
N ILE A 218 -13.74 -28.82 -4.51
CA ILE A 218 -13.46 -27.39 -4.27
C ILE A 218 -12.71 -26.81 -5.47
N ARG A 219 -13.31 -25.80 -6.13
CA ARG A 219 -12.75 -25.17 -7.33
C ARG A 219 -11.46 -24.42 -6.99
N SER A 220 -10.31 -24.92 -7.44
CA SER A 220 -9.02 -24.31 -7.15
C SER A 220 -8.13 -24.11 -8.37
N THR A 221 -7.42 -22.98 -8.40
CA THR A 221 -6.47 -22.59 -9.45
C THR A 221 -5.10 -22.34 -8.82
N SER A 222 -4.01 -22.84 -9.43
CA SER A 222 -2.64 -22.60 -8.97
C SER A 222 -1.96 -21.49 -9.78
N PHE A 223 -1.17 -20.64 -9.10
CA PHE A 223 -0.35 -19.58 -9.69
C PHE A 223 1.09 -19.74 -9.21
N ILE A 224 1.99 -20.07 -10.13
CA ILE A 224 3.40 -20.33 -9.84
C ILE A 224 4.25 -19.33 -10.61
N HIS A 225 4.99 -18.49 -9.90
CA HIS A 225 5.85 -17.47 -10.51
C HIS A 225 6.97 -17.06 -9.54
N PRO A 226 8.17 -16.64 -9.99
CA PRO A 226 9.23 -16.20 -9.07
C PRO A 226 8.96 -14.82 -8.50
N ASP A 227 8.26 -13.97 -9.26
CA ASP A 227 7.90 -12.61 -8.84
C ASP A 227 6.56 -12.59 -8.11
N ILE A 228 6.63 -12.16 -6.85
CA ILE A 228 5.54 -11.92 -5.91
C ILE A 228 4.47 -10.96 -6.47
N THR A 229 4.87 -9.96 -7.27
CA THR A 229 3.95 -8.95 -7.80
C THR A 229 3.07 -9.52 -8.93
N THR A 230 3.65 -10.35 -9.78
CA THR A 230 2.92 -11.09 -10.83
C THR A 230 1.92 -12.06 -10.21
N ILE A 231 2.33 -12.79 -9.16
CA ILE A 231 1.42 -13.69 -8.42
C ILE A 231 0.21 -12.92 -7.89
N ALA A 232 0.43 -11.78 -7.25
CA ALA A 232 -0.66 -10.98 -6.71
C ALA A 232 -1.59 -10.46 -7.83
N SER A 233 -1.04 -10.01 -8.95
CA SER A 233 -1.82 -9.56 -10.11
C SER A 233 -2.67 -10.67 -10.73
N LEU A 234 -2.10 -11.87 -10.92
CA LEU A 234 -2.82 -13.05 -11.42
C LEU A 234 -3.94 -13.47 -10.45
N THR A 235 -3.63 -13.49 -9.15
CA THR A 235 -4.61 -13.81 -8.10
C THR A 235 -5.78 -12.83 -8.13
N ASN A 236 -5.50 -11.52 -8.23
CA ASN A 236 -6.52 -10.48 -8.25
C ASN A 236 -7.43 -10.54 -9.49
N THR A 237 -6.89 -11.00 -10.62
CA THR A 237 -7.64 -11.10 -11.89
C THR A 237 -8.36 -12.43 -12.07
N SER A 238 -8.02 -13.45 -11.26
CA SER A 238 -8.62 -14.78 -11.31
C SER A 238 -10.09 -14.84 -10.89
N GLY A 239 -10.56 -13.82 -10.15
CA GLY A 239 -11.88 -13.86 -9.52
C GLY A 239 -12.00 -14.92 -8.43
N ALA A 240 -10.88 -15.31 -7.79
CA ALA A 240 -10.89 -16.15 -6.61
C ALA A 240 -11.59 -15.44 -5.45
N ASP A 241 -12.30 -16.22 -4.64
CA ASP A 241 -12.96 -15.73 -3.43
C ASP A 241 -11.97 -15.69 -2.26
N LEU A 242 -11.08 -16.68 -2.17
CA LEU A 242 -10.05 -16.81 -1.14
C LEU A 242 -8.72 -17.25 -1.78
N SER A 243 -7.61 -16.86 -1.18
CA SER A 243 -6.27 -17.19 -1.67
C SER A 243 -5.34 -17.69 -0.57
N ILE A 244 -4.50 -18.66 -0.91
CA ILE A 244 -3.50 -19.24 -0.02
C ILE A 244 -2.14 -19.10 -0.70
N PHE A 245 -1.20 -18.45 -0.04
CA PHE A 245 0.17 -18.31 -0.50
C PHE A 245 1.07 -19.25 0.29
N LEU A 246 1.87 -20.05 -0.40
CA LEU A 246 2.84 -20.95 0.23
C LEU A 246 4.22 -20.30 0.22
N GLU A 247 4.90 -20.35 1.36
CA GLU A 247 6.24 -19.77 1.52
C GLU A 247 7.16 -20.67 2.33
N ILE A 248 8.46 -20.53 2.14
CA ILE A 248 9.47 -21.22 2.93
C ILE A 248 9.84 -20.31 4.10
N SER A 249 9.63 -20.77 5.33
CA SER A 249 10.10 -20.06 6.51
C SER A 249 11.57 -20.40 6.76
N ARG A 250 12.36 -19.38 7.12
CA ARG A 250 13.75 -19.55 7.57
C ARG A 250 13.86 -19.86 9.08
N SER A 251 12.75 -19.83 9.80
CA SER A 251 12.71 -20.20 11.22
C SER A 251 12.45 -21.69 11.39
N ASN A 252 12.83 -22.22 12.56
CA ASN A 252 12.53 -23.60 12.96
C ASN A 252 11.07 -23.80 13.42
N GLN A 253 10.18 -22.86 13.06
CA GLN A 253 8.77 -22.78 13.43
C GLN A 253 7.92 -22.58 12.17
N GLY A 254 6.69 -23.06 12.20
CA GLY A 254 5.69 -22.70 11.19
C GLY A 254 5.11 -21.33 11.50
N CYS A 255 4.80 -20.54 10.48
CA CYS A 255 4.10 -19.27 10.62
C CYS A 255 2.98 -19.20 9.60
N ILE A 256 1.77 -18.88 10.06
CA ILE A 256 0.65 -18.56 9.21
C ILE A 256 0.28 -17.10 9.39
N SER A 257 0.50 -16.33 8.34
CA SER A 257 0.27 -14.90 8.34
C SER A 257 -1.07 -14.55 7.69
N TYR A 258 -1.86 -13.71 8.36
CA TYR A 258 -3.05 -13.08 7.80
C TYR A 258 -2.89 -11.56 7.81
N PHE A 259 -3.69 -10.87 7.00
CA PHE A 259 -3.53 -9.43 6.87
C PHE A 259 -4.01 -8.71 8.14
N GLN A 260 -3.07 -8.08 8.83
CA GLN A 260 -3.33 -7.17 9.96
C GLN A 260 -2.48 -5.91 9.80
N GLY A 261 -3.14 -4.79 9.53
CA GLY A 261 -2.56 -3.46 9.48
C GLY A 261 -2.85 -2.64 10.74
N PHE A 262 -2.49 -1.36 10.69
CA PHE A 262 -2.59 -0.43 11.83
C PHE A 262 -4.02 -0.23 12.37
N ARG A 263 -5.07 -0.50 11.55
CA ARG A 263 -6.50 -0.36 11.91
C ARG A 263 -7.44 -1.36 11.22
N TYR A 264 -6.89 -2.38 10.56
CA TYR A 264 -7.67 -3.41 9.87
C TYR A 264 -7.11 -4.78 10.16
N THR A 265 -7.98 -5.72 10.47
CA THR A 265 -7.66 -7.13 10.62
C THR A 265 -8.65 -7.92 9.79
N SER A 266 -8.16 -8.77 8.88
CA SER A 266 -9.03 -9.74 8.21
C SER A 266 -9.50 -10.77 9.23
N THR A 267 -10.78 -10.71 9.61
CA THR A 267 -11.38 -11.66 10.56
C THR A 267 -11.44 -13.06 9.96
N ILE A 268 -11.73 -13.15 8.65
CA ILE A 268 -11.75 -14.39 7.89
C ILE A 268 -10.35 -14.96 7.73
N GLY A 269 -9.39 -14.12 7.33
CA GLY A 269 -7.99 -14.53 7.22
C GLY A 269 -7.44 -15.06 8.54
N ARG A 270 -7.77 -14.41 9.67
CA ARG A 270 -7.42 -14.88 11.01
C ARG A 270 -8.06 -16.24 11.34
N SER A 271 -9.35 -16.40 11.06
CA SER A 271 -10.06 -17.65 11.36
C SER A 271 -9.50 -18.82 10.56
N ILE A 272 -9.24 -18.62 9.27
CA ILE A 272 -8.63 -19.63 8.40
C ILE A 272 -7.18 -19.91 8.82
N ALA A 273 -6.42 -18.87 9.17
CA ALA A 273 -5.06 -19.05 9.65
C ALA A 273 -5.03 -19.90 10.92
N GLN A 274 -5.98 -19.71 11.84
CA GLN A 274 -6.08 -20.50 13.05
C GLN A 274 -6.42 -21.96 12.76
N THR A 275 -7.46 -22.24 11.97
CA THR A 275 -7.85 -23.63 11.70
C THR A 275 -6.80 -24.40 10.91
N ILE A 276 -6.09 -23.75 9.98
CA ILE A 276 -4.98 -24.39 9.26
C ILE A 276 -3.78 -24.61 10.20
N ALA A 277 -3.49 -23.69 11.12
CA ALA A 277 -2.40 -23.86 12.08
C ALA A 277 -2.66 -25.06 13.01
N ASP A 278 -3.87 -25.15 13.56
CA ASP A 278 -4.27 -26.24 14.47
C ASP A 278 -4.17 -27.62 13.80
N GLU A 279 -4.46 -27.71 12.49
CA GLU A 279 -4.31 -28.93 11.71
C GLU A 279 -2.86 -29.23 11.34
N LEU A 280 -2.05 -28.21 11.01
CA LEU A 280 -0.64 -28.41 10.67
C LEU A 280 0.21 -28.83 11.89
N GLU A 281 -0.10 -28.32 13.08
CA GLU A 281 0.59 -28.73 14.32
C GLU A 281 0.42 -30.22 14.64
N LYS A 282 -0.71 -30.83 14.26
CA LYS A 282 -0.96 -32.26 14.48
C LYS A 282 -0.09 -33.17 13.63
N VAL A 283 0.44 -32.65 12.51
CA VAL A 283 1.04 -33.48 11.48
C VAL A 283 2.53 -33.18 11.28
N LEU A 284 2.97 -31.94 11.52
CA LEU A 284 4.36 -31.55 11.32
C LEU A 284 5.21 -31.72 12.59
N PRO A 285 6.47 -32.19 12.48
CA PRO A 285 7.40 -32.29 13.60
C PRO A 285 8.04 -30.93 13.94
N ILE A 286 7.22 -29.90 14.12
CA ILE A 286 7.66 -28.54 14.47
C ILE A 286 7.11 -28.15 15.85
N PRO A 287 7.83 -27.31 16.62
CA PRO A 287 7.45 -27.02 18.00
C PRO A 287 6.12 -26.27 18.13
N SER A 288 5.79 -25.40 17.16
CA SER A 288 4.51 -24.70 17.06
C SER A 288 4.33 -24.06 15.68
N VAL A 289 3.08 -23.78 15.31
CA VAL A 289 2.70 -22.97 14.15
C VAL A 289 2.10 -21.65 14.67
N GLU A 290 2.88 -20.58 14.60
CA GLU A 290 2.42 -19.27 15.06
C GLU A 290 1.45 -18.61 14.05
N VAL A 291 0.32 -18.10 14.55
CA VAL A 291 -0.65 -17.35 13.76
C VAL A 291 -0.40 -15.86 13.97
N LEU A 292 0.16 -15.19 12.97
CA LEU A 292 0.60 -13.80 13.06
C LEU A 292 -0.24 -12.88 12.16
N GLY A 293 -0.76 -11.82 12.75
CA GLY A 293 -1.25 -10.70 11.98
C GLY A 293 -0.06 -9.90 11.44
N SER A 294 0.04 -9.79 10.11
CA SER A 294 1.19 -9.12 9.50
C SER A 294 0.78 -8.23 8.32
N THR A 295 1.61 -7.22 8.07
CA THR A 295 1.57 -6.42 6.84
C THR A 295 2.46 -7.06 5.77
N HIS A 296 2.38 -8.39 5.62
CA HIS A 296 3.20 -9.13 4.67
C HIS A 296 2.98 -8.60 3.25
N ARG A 297 4.06 -8.50 2.46
CA ARG A 297 4.00 -7.86 1.13
C ARG A 297 3.01 -8.55 0.20
N MET A 298 2.88 -9.88 0.25
CA MET A 298 1.83 -10.60 -0.50
C MET A 298 0.43 -10.16 -0.08
N LEU A 299 0.18 -10.09 1.22
CA LEU A 299 -1.12 -9.79 1.81
C LEU A 299 -1.55 -8.34 1.55
N GLN A 300 -0.59 -7.42 1.34
CA GLN A 300 -0.86 -6.06 0.90
C GLN A 300 -1.22 -5.95 -0.59
N LEU A 301 -0.69 -6.85 -1.41
CA LEU A 301 -0.85 -6.80 -2.87
C LEU A 301 -2.08 -7.57 -3.36
N THR A 302 -2.62 -8.47 -2.54
CA THR A 302 -3.82 -9.26 -2.86
C THR A 302 -5.10 -8.54 -2.42
N ARG A 303 -6.11 -8.53 -3.29
CA ARG A 303 -7.44 -7.93 -3.07
C ARG A 303 -8.47 -8.92 -2.54
N THR A 304 -8.10 -10.19 -2.47
CA THR A 304 -8.87 -11.29 -1.90
C THR A 304 -8.42 -11.52 -0.47
N PRO A 305 -9.27 -12.02 0.43
CA PRO A 305 -8.80 -12.62 1.68
C PRO A 305 -7.67 -13.61 1.37
N SER A 306 -6.57 -13.43 2.07
CA SER A 306 -5.33 -14.14 1.80
C SER A 306 -4.71 -14.61 3.10
N VAL A 307 -4.19 -15.82 3.07
CA VAL A 307 -3.38 -16.38 4.14
C VAL A 307 -2.05 -16.83 3.55
N VAL A 308 -0.95 -16.47 4.21
CA VAL A 308 0.40 -16.91 3.86
C VAL A 308 0.76 -18.05 4.80
N VAL A 309 0.95 -19.25 4.26
CA VAL A 309 1.37 -20.46 4.98
C VAL A 309 2.87 -20.62 4.76
N ALA A 310 3.65 -20.21 5.76
CA ALA A 310 5.10 -20.33 5.77
C ALA A 310 5.51 -21.50 6.67
N ILE A 311 5.89 -22.62 6.07
CA ILE A 311 6.41 -23.81 6.79
C ILE A 311 7.92 -23.81 6.60
N GLY A 312 8.67 -24.29 7.61
CA GLY A 312 10.14 -24.21 7.77
C GLY A 312 11.00 -24.64 6.58
N GLU A 313 12.10 -25.34 6.84
CA GLU A 313 13.06 -25.64 5.77
C GLU A 313 12.44 -26.45 4.60
N PRO A 314 12.97 -26.30 3.37
CA PRO A 314 12.41 -26.97 2.18
C PRO A 314 12.25 -28.49 2.30
N HIS A 315 13.05 -29.14 3.15
CA HIS A 315 12.95 -30.58 3.36
C HIS A 315 11.61 -30.98 4.01
N LEU A 316 11.03 -30.14 4.87
CA LEU A 316 9.74 -30.41 5.52
C LEU A 316 8.61 -30.43 4.49
N TRP A 317 8.64 -29.47 3.57
CA TRP A 317 7.70 -29.41 2.44
C TRP A 317 7.77 -30.66 1.55
N SER A 318 8.96 -31.24 1.38
CA SER A 318 9.14 -32.45 0.58
C SER A 318 8.66 -33.71 1.32
N LEU A 319 9.10 -33.88 2.57
CA LEU A 319 8.84 -35.07 3.39
C LEU A 319 7.36 -35.20 3.80
N TYR A 320 6.70 -34.08 4.09
CA TYR A 320 5.33 -34.03 4.60
C TYR A 320 4.37 -33.40 3.59
N SER A 321 4.65 -33.52 2.29
CA SER A 321 3.85 -32.88 1.23
C SER A 321 2.37 -33.31 1.25
N ILE A 322 2.11 -34.61 1.47
CA ILE A 322 0.76 -35.18 1.53
C ILE A 322 0.04 -34.70 2.79
N GLU A 323 0.72 -34.81 3.91
CA GLU A 323 0.30 -34.38 5.24
C GLU A 323 -0.09 -32.91 5.28
N ILE A 324 0.78 -32.03 4.77
CA ILE A 324 0.54 -30.59 4.67
C ILE A 324 -0.69 -30.32 3.80
N SER A 325 -0.83 -31.03 2.68
CA SER A 325 -1.97 -30.86 1.80
C SER A 325 -3.28 -31.27 2.48
N ALA A 326 -3.29 -32.37 3.22
CA ALA A 326 -4.45 -32.84 3.97
C ALA A 326 -4.82 -31.89 5.11
N ALA A 327 -3.83 -31.38 5.85
CA ALA A 327 -4.04 -30.43 6.93
C ALA A 327 -4.65 -29.10 6.43
N ILE A 328 -4.16 -28.57 5.30
CA ILE A 328 -4.74 -27.34 4.71
C ILE A 328 -6.20 -27.56 4.31
N ILE A 329 -6.54 -28.71 3.73
CA ILE A 329 -7.91 -29.04 3.33
C ILE A 329 -8.81 -29.19 4.57
N SER A 330 -8.36 -29.95 5.56
CA SER A 330 -9.06 -30.15 6.84
C SER A 330 -9.34 -28.83 7.56
N GLY A 331 -8.34 -27.93 7.60
CA GLY A 331 -8.47 -26.62 8.22
C GLY A 331 -9.47 -25.72 7.49
N LEU A 332 -9.53 -25.79 6.17
CA LEU A 332 -10.51 -25.04 5.37
C LEU A 332 -11.94 -25.58 5.54
N THR A 333 -12.12 -26.90 5.58
CA THR A 333 -13.43 -27.51 5.83
C THR A 333 -13.93 -27.24 7.23
N SER A 334 -13.05 -27.31 8.25
CA SER A 334 -13.39 -27.03 9.65
C SER A 334 -13.76 -25.56 9.84
N TRP A 335 -13.00 -24.65 9.22
CA TRP A 335 -13.34 -23.22 9.25
C TRP A 335 -14.76 -22.93 8.77
N LYS A 336 -15.23 -23.62 7.72
CA LYS A 336 -16.59 -23.38 7.22
C LYS A 336 -17.66 -24.03 8.11
N ALA A 337 -17.35 -25.16 8.75
CA ALA A 337 -18.22 -25.78 9.74
C ALA A 337 -18.42 -24.89 10.97
N ASP A 338 -17.37 -24.20 11.44
CA ASP A 338 -17.43 -23.28 12.59
C ASP A 338 -18.20 -21.97 12.32
N GLN A 339 -18.56 -21.72 11.05
CA GLN A 339 -19.33 -20.54 10.61
C GLN A 339 -20.81 -20.85 10.36
N GLN A 340 -21.26 -22.11 10.54
CA GLN A 340 -22.66 -22.55 10.45
C GLN A 340 -23.33 -22.54 11.83
#